data_AF-A0A392NG77-F1
#
_entry.id   AF-A0A392NG77-F1
#
_cell.length_a   1.000
_cell.length_b   1.000
_cell.length_c   1.000
_cell.angle_alpha   90.00
_cell.angle_beta   90.00
_cell.angle_gamma   90.00
#
_symmetry.space_group_name_H-M   'P 1'
#
loop_
_entity.id
_entity.type
_entity.pdbx_description
1 polymer ?
#
loop_
_entity_poly.entity_id
_entity_poly.type
_entity_poly.pdbx_seq_one_letter_code
_entity_poly.pdbx_strand_id
1 'polypeptide(L)'
;DNGLVPIVEPEILLDGEHNIDRTFEVAQKVWAEVFFYLAENNVQFEGILLKPSMVTPGAESKEKASPATVADYTLKLLHRRIPPAVPGIMFLSGGQSEVEATLNLNEMNKSPNPWHVSFSYARALQNTALKTWGGRVENVKAAQEALLFRAKSNSLAQLGKYTGDGESEEAKKELFVKGYSY
;
A
#
# COMPACT_ATOMS: atom_id res chain seq x y z
N ASP A 1 26.49 0.56 3.17
CA ASP A 1 27.69 0.22 2.38
C ASP A 1 27.85 0.92 1.03
N ASN A 2 26.79 1.45 0.37
CA ASN A 2 26.93 2.19 -0.91
C ASN A 2 26.17 3.53 -0.96
N GLY A 3 25.74 4.06 0.20
CA GLY A 3 24.95 5.31 0.27
C GLY A 3 23.51 5.21 -0.28
N LEU A 4 23.03 4.00 -0.59
CA LEU A 4 21.66 3.75 -1.04
C LEU A 4 20.78 3.37 0.15
N VAL A 5 19.59 3.98 0.23
CA VAL A 5 18.54 3.63 1.20
C VAL A 5 17.78 2.42 0.68
N PRO A 6 17.85 1.24 1.34
CA PRO A 6 17.08 0.08 0.92
C PRO A 6 15.59 0.25 1.26
N ILE A 7 14.74 -0.18 0.35
CA ILE A 7 13.32 -0.41 0.60
C ILE A 7 13.14 -1.91 0.82
N VAL A 8 12.71 -2.31 2.02
CA VAL A 8 12.48 -3.71 2.38
C VAL A 8 11.04 -4.08 2.08
N GLU A 9 10.84 -4.97 1.10
CA GLU A 9 9.53 -5.35 0.56
C GLU A 9 9.25 -6.86 0.73
N PRO A 10 8.83 -7.31 1.93
CA PRO A 10 8.35 -8.67 2.14
C PRO A 10 6.85 -8.73 1.84
N GLU A 11 6.49 -8.75 0.55
CA GLU A 11 5.08 -8.79 0.15
C GLU A 11 4.42 -10.11 0.55
N ILE A 12 3.26 -9.99 1.20
CA ILE A 12 2.34 -11.10 1.45
C ILE A 12 1.21 -10.96 0.44
N LEU A 13 1.10 -11.95 -0.45
CA LEU A 13 0.15 -11.94 -1.56
C LEU A 13 -1.31 -12.01 -1.08
N LEU A 14 -2.20 -11.38 -1.85
CA LEU A 14 -3.64 -11.38 -1.60
C LEU A 14 -4.33 -12.69 -1.99
N ASP A 15 -3.68 -13.57 -2.75
CA ASP A 15 -4.31 -14.77 -3.30
C ASP A 15 -4.94 -15.67 -2.21
N GLY A 16 -6.17 -16.15 -2.48
CA GLY A 16 -6.89 -17.09 -1.64
C GLY A 16 -8.10 -16.50 -0.90
N GLU A 17 -8.76 -17.36 -0.13
CA GLU A 17 -10.06 -17.11 0.53
C GLU A 17 -9.91 -16.74 2.02
N HIS A 18 -8.70 -16.43 2.46
CA HIS A 18 -8.39 -16.21 3.87
C HIS A 18 -9.01 -14.90 4.39
N ASN A 19 -9.43 -14.89 5.66
CA ASN A 19 -9.94 -13.68 6.30
C ASN A 19 -8.81 -12.76 6.77
N ILE A 20 -9.16 -11.53 7.18
CA ILE A 20 -8.19 -10.52 7.60
C ILE A 20 -7.36 -10.93 8.84
N ASP A 21 -7.95 -11.72 9.75
CA ASP A 21 -7.27 -12.26 10.92
C ASP A 21 -6.12 -13.19 10.52
N ARG A 22 -6.34 -14.03 9.51
CA ARG A 22 -5.31 -14.91 8.99
C ARG A 22 -4.18 -14.12 8.34
N THR A 23 -4.49 -13.09 7.55
CA THR A 23 -3.49 -12.17 6.99
C THR A 23 -2.65 -11.53 8.09
N PHE A 24 -3.31 -11.04 9.14
CA PHE A 24 -2.67 -10.42 10.29
C PHE A 24 -1.75 -11.38 11.06
N GLU A 25 -2.18 -12.63 11.26
CA GLU A 25 -1.36 -13.66 11.90
C GLU A 25 -0.08 -13.95 11.10
N VAL A 26 -0.21 -14.15 9.78
CA VAL A 26 0.92 -14.43 8.89
C VAL A 26 1.85 -13.22 8.84
N ALA A 27 1.31 -12.01 8.69
CA ALA A 27 2.08 -10.78 8.64
C ALA A 27 2.89 -10.54 9.92
N GLN A 28 2.34 -10.86 11.09
CA GLN A 28 3.09 -10.76 12.35
C GLN A 28 4.28 -11.71 12.40
N LYS A 29 4.21 -12.89 11.78
CA LYS A 29 5.33 -13.85 11.73
C LYS A 29 6.38 -13.39 10.74
N VAL A 30 5.96 -13.01 9.52
CA VAL A 30 6.85 -12.51 8.47
C VAL A 30 7.64 -11.28 8.95
N TRP A 31 6.96 -10.28 9.51
CA TRP A 31 7.64 -9.06 9.98
C TRP A 31 8.55 -9.29 11.19
N ALA A 32 8.24 -10.28 12.04
CA ALA A 32 9.15 -10.67 13.13
C ALA A 32 10.46 -11.24 12.59
N GLU A 33 10.38 -12.17 11.62
CA GLU A 33 11.56 -12.75 10.97
C GLU A 33 12.36 -11.70 10.19
N VAL A 34 11.68 -10.80 9.46
CA VAL A 34 12.34 -9.72 8.73
C VAL A 34 13.16 -8.86 9.69
N PHE A 35 12.59 -8.38 10.79
CA PHE A 35 13.33 -7.55 11.74
C PHE A 35 14.42 -8.32 12.50
N PHE A 36 14.21 -9.62 12.76
CA PHE A 36 15.26 -10.49 13.29
C PHE A 36 16.47 -10.50 12.35
N TYR A 37 16.28 -10.82 11.07
CA TYR A 37 17.39 -10.86 10.11
C TYR A 37 17.97 -9.48 9.79
N LEU A 38 17.18 -8.40 9.79
CA LEU A 38 17.71 -7.04 9.66
C LEU A 38 18.67 -6.70 10.83
N ALA A 39 18.30 -7.08 12.06
CA ALA A 39 19.15 -6.89 13.24
C ALA A 39 20.42 -7.74 13.19
N GLU A 40 20.30 -9.04 12.87
CA GLU A 40 21.45 -9.95 12.73
C GLU A 40 22.46 -9.49 11.66
N ASN A 41 21.98 -8.78 10.65
CA ASN A 41 22.82 -8.21 9.59
C ASN A 41 23.24 -6.75 9.86
N ASN A 42 23.08 -6.25 11.09
CA ASN A 42 23.48 -4.90 11.52
C ASN A 42 22.88 -3.78 10.65
N VAL A 43 21.67 -3.95 10.14
CA VAL A 43 20.98 -2.92 9.35
C VAL A 43 20.60 -1.74 10.25
N GLN A 44 20.96 -0.53 9.83
CA GLN A 44 20.53 0.71 10.50
C GLN A 44 19.06 1.00 10.16
N PHE A 45 18.16 0.90 11.13
CA PHE A 45 16.73 1.05 10.89
C PHE A 45 16.33 2.48 10.51
N GLU A 46 17.10 3.47 10.94
CA GLU A 46 16.96 4.87 10.54
C GLU A 46 17.26 5.09 9.06
N GLY A 47 18.03 4.17 8.45
CA GLY A 47 18.49 4.22 7.07
C GLY A 47 17.68 3.35 6.10
N ILE A 48 16.53 2.82 6.50
CA ILE A 48 15.67 1.98 5.63
C ILE A 48 14.29 2.59 5.45
N LEU A 49 13.60 2.15 4.40
CA LEU A 49 12.15 2.28 4.28
C LEU A 49 11.53 0.88 4.21
N LEU A 50 10.28 0.76 4.65
CA LEU A 50 9.53 -0.49 4.48
C LEU A 50 8.49 -0.32 3.38
N LYS A 51 8.27 -1.38 2.60
CA LYS A 51 7.19 -1.48 1.63
C LYS A 51 6.33 -2.73 1.91
N PRO A 52 5.51 -2.68 2.97
CA PRO A 52 4.57 -3.77 3.29
C PRO A 52 3.36 -3.77 2.36
N SER A 53 2.70 -4.94 2.25
CA SER A 53 1.28 -5.00 1.92
C SER A 53 0.42 -4.54 3.10
N MET A 54 -0.75 -3.94 2.82
CA MET A 54 -1.75 -3.68 3.84
C MET A 54 -2.36 -5.00 4.34
N VAL A 55 -2.87 -5.01 5.57
CA VAL A 55 -3.54 -6.18 6.13
C VAL A 55 -5.00 -6.18 5.65
N THR A 56 -5.27 -6.98 4.62
CA THR A 56 -6.61 -7.13 4.02
C THR A 56 -7.05 -8.60 4.05
N PRO A 57 -8.35 -8.90 3.91
CA PRO A 57 -8.77 -10.24 3.50
C PRO A 57 -8.13 -10.62 2.15
N GLY A 58 -8.09 -11.93 1.88
CA GLY A 58 -7.67 -12.45 0.59
C GLY A 58 -8.63 -12.00 -0.52
N ALA A 59 -8.14 -11.93 -1.76
CA ALA A 59 -8.90 -11.43 -2.90
C ALA A 59 -10.16 -12.27 -3.20
N GLU A 60 -10.12 -13.57 -2.87
CA GLU A 60 -11.25 -14.50 -3.05
C GLU A 60 -12.07 -14.68 -1.76
N SER A 61 -11.76 -13.92 -0.70
CA SER A 61 -12.52 -13.93 0.55
C SER A 61 -13.97 -13.48 0.32
N LYS A 62 -14.91 -14.19 0.95
CA LYS A 62 -16.32 -13.80 1.00
C LYS A 62 -16.56 -12.59 1.90
N GLU A 63 -15.61 -12.29 2.77
CA GLU A 63 -15.62 -11.14 3.66
C GLU A 63 -14.83 -9.99 3.03
N LYS A 64 -15.47 -8.81 2.94
CA LYS A 64 -14.80 -7.55 2.58
C LYS A 64 -14.53 -6.76 3.86
N ALA A 65 -13.37 -6.11 3.92
CA ALA A 65 -13.01 -5.22 5.02
C ALA A 65 -13.28 -3.76 4.63
N SER A 66 -13.80 -2.98 5.58
CA SER A 66 -13.90 -1.53 5.38
C SER A 66 -12.50 -0.88 5.45
N PRO A 67 -12.29 0.32 4.88
CA PRO A 67 -11.02 1.03 5.02
C PRO A 67 -10.60 1.26 6.47
N ALA A 68 -11.54 1.53 7.37
CA ALA A 68 -11.26 1.68 8.80
C ALA A 68 -10.77 0.36 9.43
N THR A 69 -11.35 -0.77 9.02
CA THR A 69 -10.92 -2.10 9.47
C THR A 69 -9.51 -2.43 8.95
N VAL A 70 -9.25 -2.18 7.66
CA VAL A 70 -7.90 -2.38 7.08
C VAL A 70 -6.87 -1.51 7.80
N ALA A 71 -7.20 -0.25 8.07
CA ALA A 71 -6.32 0.67 8.80
C ALA A 71 -6.03 0.18 10.23
N ASP A 72 -7.05 -0.23 11.00
CA ASP A 72 -6.86 -0.75 12.35
C ASP A 72 -5.93 -1.96 12.38
N TYR A 73 -6.20 -2.98 11.57
CA TYR A 73 -5.38 -4.18 11.49
C TYR A 73 -3.94 -3.89 11.05
N THR A 74 -3.80 -3.01 10.06
CA THR A 74 -2.49 -2.65 9.50
C THR A 74 -1.66 -1.86 10.51
N LEU A 75 -2.20 -0.80 11.11
CA LEU A 75 -1.47 -0.02 12.12
C LEU A 75 -1.15 -0.86 13.36
N LYS A 76 -2.07 -1.72 13.79
CA LYS A 76 -1.84 -2.68 14.89
C LYS A 76 -0.69 -3.64 14.59
N LEU A 77 -0.54 -4.10 13.34
CA LEU A 77 0.59 -4.92 12.92
C LEU A 77 1.88 -4.11 13.05
N LEU A 78 1.89 -2.88 12.52
CA LEU A 78 3.06 -2.01 12.57
C LEU A 78 3.51 -1.76 14.02
N HIS A 79 2.58 -1.37 14.90
CA HIS A 79 2.86 -1.16 16.33
C HIS A 79 3.38 -2.38 17.07
N ARG A 80 3.09 -3.59 16.60
CA ARG A 80 3.57 -4.83 17.24
C ARG A 80 4.93 -5.29 16.74
N ARG A 81 5.32 -4.93 15.52
CA ARG A 81 6.47 -5.55 14.84
C ARG A 81 7.52 -4.58 14.33
N ILE A 82 7.20 -3.30 14.20
CA ILE A 82 8.08 -2.33 13.55
C ILE A 82 8.62 -1.38 14.61
N PRO A 83 9.94 -1.21 14.75
CA PRO A 83 10.52 -0.21 15.63
C PRO A 83 10.22 1.23 15.15
N PRO A 84 9.99 2.19 16.06
CA PRO A 84 9.85 3.62 15.71
C PRO A 84 11.09 4.25 15.05
N ALA A 85 12.25 3.58 15.10
CA ALA A 85 13.47 4.04 14.44
C ALA A 85 13.35 4.06 12.90
N VAL A 86 12.45 3.26 12.33
CA VAL A 86 12.16 3.30 10.90
C VAL A 86 11.54 4.66 10.55
N PRO A 87 12.04 5.40 9.55
CA PRO A 87 11.49 6.72 9.24
C PRO A 87 10.17 6.65 8.47
N GLY A 88 9.92 5.61 7.68
CA GLY A 88 8.69 5.56 6.88
C GLY A 88 8.28 4.19 6.34
N ILE A 89 6.97 4.09 6.11
CA ILE A 89 6.24 2.92 5.64
C ILE A 89 5.56 3.32 4.33
N MET A 90 6.01 2.74 3.22
CA MET A 90 5.59 3.08 1.86
C MET A 90 4.76 1.93 1.30
N PHE A 91 3.46 1.88 1.62
CA PHE A 91 2.62 0.73 1.28
C PHE A 91 2.62 0.44 -0.23
N LEU A 92 2.71 -0.84 -0.59
CA LEU A 92 2.37 -1.31 -1.92
C LEU A 92 0.84 -1.41 -2.05
N SER A 93 0.31 -1.21 -3.26
CA SER A 93 -1.14 -1.30 -3.49
C SER A 93 -1.63 -2.73 -3.67
N GLY A 94 -0.74 -3.66 -4.05
CA GLY A 94 -1.12 -5.03 -4.40
C GLY A 94 -2.17 -5.04 -5.52
N GLY A 95 -3.22 -5.83 -5.33
CA GLY A 95 -4.38 -5.96 -6.23
C GLY A 95 -5.55 -4.99 -5.95
N GLN A 96 -5.40 -4.07 -4.99
CA GLN A 96 -6.45 -3.10 -4.67
C GLN A 96 -6.76 -2.19 -5.86
N SER A 97 -8.00 -1.71 -5.93
CA SER A 97 -8.35 -0.64 -6.87
C SER A 97 -7.58 0.66 -6.55
N GLU A 98 -7.57 1.62 -7.47
CA GLU A 98 -6.91 2.90 -7.20
C GLU A 98 -7.59 3.64 -6.04
N VAL A 99 -8.92 3.63 -5.99
CA VAL A 99 -9.71 4.29 -4.94
C VAL A 99 -9.55 3.60 -3.59
N GLU A 100 -9.59 2.26 -3.57
CA GLU A 100 -9.44 1.47 -2.34
C GLU A 100 -8.08 1.69 -1.69
N ALA A 101 -7.00 1.64 -2.48
CA ALA A 101 -5.65 1.90 -1.98
C ALA A 101 -5.51 3.33 -1.42
N THR A 102 -6.15 4.32 -2.03
CA THR A 102 -6.17 5.70 -1.52
C THR A 102 -6.99 5.81 -0.23
N LEU A 103 -8.18 5.18 -0.15
CA LEU A 103 -9.03 5.22 1.04
C LEU A 103 -8.37 4.54 2.24
N ASN A 104 -7.78 3.36 2.04
CA ASN A 104 -7.10 2.61 3.11
C ASN A 104 -5.92 3.42 3.67
N LEU A 105 -5.10 4.02 2.78
CA LEU A 105 -4.03 4.92 3.19
C LEU A 105 -4.54 6.15 3.94
N ASN A 106 -5.65 6.72 3.51
CA ASN A 106 -6.26 7.87 4.15
C ASN A 106 -6.69 7.56 5.58
N GLU A 107 -7.39 6.44 5.79
CA GLU A 107 -7.81 6.03 7.13
C GLU A 107 -6.62 5.81 8.07
N MET A 108 -5.53 5.21 7.58
CA MET A 108 -4.30 5.02 8.38
C MET A 108 -3.65 6.33 8.83
N ASN A 109 -3.86 7.43 8.10
CA ASN A 109 -3.28 8.74 8.39
C ASN A 109 -4.22 9.69 9.16
N LYS A 110 -5.42 9.23 9.55
CA LYS A 110 -6.33 10.03 10.40
C LYS A 110 -5.90 10.06 11.87
N SER A 111 -5.02 9.16 12.30
CA SER A 111 -4.40 9.18 13.62
C SER A 111 -2.89 9.41 13.54
N PRO A 112 -2.27 9.97 14.58
CA PRO A 112 -0.81 10.10 14.64
C PRO A 112 -0.13 8.74 14.56
N ASN A 113 0.97 8.67 13.80
CA ASN A 113 1.82 7.49 13.67
C ASN A 113 3.26 7.85 14.03
N PRO A 114 4.04 6.93 14.62
CA PRO A 114 5.47 7.15 14.87
C PRO A 114 6.30 7.11 13.58
N TRP A 115 5.75 6.55 12.50
CA TRP A 115 6.36 6.49 11.17
C TRP A 115 5.67 7.44 10.19
N HIS A 116 6.39 7.86 9.15
CA HIS A 116 5.75 8.46 7.98
C HIS A 116 5.02 7.38 7.16
N VAL A 117 3.69 7.33 7.26
CA VAL A 117 2.84 6.36 6.54
C VAL A 117 2.42 6.93 5.18
N SER A 118 2.95 6.37 4.10
CA SER A 118 2.77 6.87 2.73
C SER A 118 2.66 5.69 1.73
N PHE A 119 2.86 5.96 0.44
CA PHE A 119 2.61 5.02 -0.65
C PHE A 119 3.83 4.79 -1.55
N SER A 120 3.97 3.55 -2.01
CA SER A 120 4.83 3.14 -3.13
C SER A 120 3.97 2.37 -4.14
N TYR A 121 3.16 3.11 -4.89
CA TYR A 121 2.12 2.54 -5.76
C TYR A 121 2.55 2.47 -7.22
N ALA A 122 2.28 1.32 -7.84
CA ALA A 122 2.35 1.12 -9.29
C ALA A 122 0.93 1.11 -9.88
N ARG A 123 0.24 -0.03 -9.83
CA ARG A 123 -1.13 -0.19 -10.39
C ARG A 123 -2.11 0.86 -9.88
N ALA A 124 -2.15 1.09 -8.56
CA ALA A 124 -3.04 2.09 -7.96
C ALA A 124 -2.70 3.56 -8.30
N LEU A 125 -1.54 3.81 -8.94
CA LEU A 125 -1.15 5.14 -9.40
C LEU A 125 -1.29 5.30 -10.93
N GLN A 126 -1.10 4.21 -11.68
CA GLN A 126 -0.87 4.26 -13.12
C GLN A 126 -2.03 3.67 -13.94
N ASN A 127 -2.91 2.84 -13.37
CA ASN A 127 -3.86 2.06 -14.18
C ASN A 127 -4.81 2.93 -15.02
N THR A 128 -5.40 3.98 -14.44
CA THR A 128 -6.27 4.92 -15.18
C THR A 128 -5.46 5.70 -16.21
N ALA A 129 -4.27 6.17 -15.85
CA ALA A 129 -3.39 6.91 -16.77
C ALA A 129 -3.00 6.07 -18.00
N LEU A 130 -2.61 4.81 -17.79
CA LEU A 130 -2.24 3.87 -18.87
C LEU A 130 -3.43 3.56 -19.79
N LYS A 131 -4.62 3.35 -19.22
CA LYS A 131 -5.86 3.11 -19.99
C LYS A 131 -6.23 4.33 -20.82
N THR A 132 -6.17 5.53 -20.24
CA THR A 132 -6.43 6.79 -20.94
C THR A 132 -5.42 7.04 -22.05
N TRP A 133 -4.14 6.77 -21.80
CA TRP A 133 -3.09 6.91 -22.81
C TRP A 133 -3.34 5.97 -24.00
N GLY A 134 -3.50 4.67 -23.73
CA GLY A 134 -3.75 3.66 -24.76
C GLY A 134 -2.66 3.62 -25.85
N GLY A 135 -1.43 4.03 -25.54
CA GLY A 135 -0.31 4.11 -26.48
C GLY A 135 -0.41 5.23 -27.52
N ARG A 136 -1.37 6.15 -27.38
CA ARG A 136 -1.70 7.17 -28.38
C ARG A 136 -1.13 8.54 -27.99
N VAL A 137 -0.40 9.17 -28.90
CA VAL A 137 0.30 10.45 -28.65
C VAL A 137 -0.70 11.58 -28.36
N GLU A 138 -1.84 11.57 -29.04
CA GLU A 138 -2.94 12.50 -28.84
C GLU A 138 -3.52 12.46 -27.41
N ASN A 139 -3.36 11.33 -26.71
CA ASN A 139 -3.89 11.13 -25.35
C ASN A 139 -2.89 11.45 -24.23
N VAL A 140 -1.65 11.82 -24.56
CA VAL A 140 -0.59 12.05 -23.56
C VAL A 140 -1.03 13.05 -22.49
N LYS A 141 -1.64 14.16 -22.89
CA LYS A 141 -2.11 15.19 -21.95
C LYS A 141 -3.19 14.66 -21.01
N ALA A 142 -4.19 13.96 -21.55
CA ALA A 142 -5.27 13.38 -20.74
C ALA A 142 -4.74 12.31 -19.77
N ALA A 143 -3.77 11.51 -20.18
CA ALA A 143 -3.13 10.53 -19.31
C ALA A 143 -2.30 11.19 -18.19
N GLN A 144 -1.59 12.27 -18.48
CA GLN A 144 -0.87 13.07 -17.47
C GLN A 144 -1.83 13.69 -16.45
N GLU A 145 -2.98 14.20 -16.91
CA GLU A 145 -4.02 14.75 -16.03
C GLU A 145 -4.59 13.67 -15.10
N ALA A 146 -4.84 12.45 -15.62
CA ALA A 146 -5.27 11.31 -14.81
C ALA A 146 -4.22 10.88 -13.77
N LEU A 147 -2.95 10.83 -14.17
CA LEU A 147 -1.84 10.54 -13.26
C LEU A 147 -1.71 11.61 -12.16
N LEU A 148 -1.79 12.88 -12.53
CA LEU A 148 -1.71 14.00 -11.59
C LEU A 148 -2.87 13.98 -10.60
N PHE A 149 -4.09 13.68 -11.07
CA PHE A 149 -5.25 13.50 -10.22
C PHE A 149 -4.98 12.42 -9.17
N ARG A 150 -4.56 11.22 -9.58
CA ARG A 150 -4.28 10.12 -8.65
C ARG A 150 -3.12 10.43 -7.70
N ALA A 151 -2.07 11.08 -8.17
CA ALA A 151 -0.96 11.52 -7.32
C ALA A 151 -1.42 12.52 -6.24
N LYS A 152 -2.30 13.48 -6.60
CA LYS A 152 -2.91 14.41 -5.63
C LYS A 152 -3.81 13.68 -4.64
N SER A 153 -4.63 12.72 -5.08
CA SER A 153 -5.48 11.91 -4.20
C SER A 153 -4.65 11.16 -3.16
N ASN A 154 -3.58 10.48 -3.57
CA ASN A 154 -2.70 9.76 -2.64
C ASN A 154 -1.90 10.73 -1.74
N SER A 155 -1.53 11.91 -2.23
CA SER A 155 -0.91 12.96 -1.40
C SER A 155 -1.85 13.48 -0.32
N LEU A 156 -3.15 13.66 -0.62
CA LEU A 156 -4.15 14.02 0.38
C LEU A 156 -4.41 12.88 1.37
N ALA A 157 -4.40 11.63 0.90
CA ALA A 157 -4.55 10.45 1.75
C ALA A 157 -3.39 10.30 2.74
N GLN A 158 -2.15 10.60 2.34
CA GLN A 158 -1.01 10.67 3.24
C GLN A 158 -1.24 11.68 4.39
N LEU A 159 -2.01 12.74 4.14
CA LEU A 159 -2.36 13.74 5.16
C LEU A 159 -3.65 13.41 5.94
N GLY A 160 -4.32 12.29 5.65
CA GLY A 160 -5.63 11.93 6.22
C GLY A 160 -6.77 12.85 5.78
N LYS A 161 -6.64 13.52 4.62
CA LYS A 161 -7.54 14.58 4.12
C LYS A 161 -8.25 14.23 2.81
N TYR A 162 -8.11 12.99 2.33
CA TYR A 162 -8.75 12.57 1.10
C TYR A 162 -10.23 12.26 1.34
N THR A 163 -11.10 12.78 0.47
CA THR A 163 -12.58 12.72 0.60
C THR A 163 -13.25 11.78 -0.40
N GLY A 164 -12.56 11.36 -1.46
CA GLY A 164 -13.16 10.55 -2.53
C GLY A 164 -13.84 11.36 -3.65
N ASP A 165 -13.79 12.68 -3.59
CA ASP A 165 -14.45 13.54 -4.58
C ASP A 165 -13.76 13.48 -5.94
N GLY A 166 -14.57 13.38 -7.00
CA GLY A 166 -14.09 13.36 -8.39
C GLY A 166 -13.61 12.00 -8.90
N GLU A 167 -13.82 10.93 -8.14
CA GLU A 167 -13.43 9.58 -8.54
C GLU A 167 -14.29 9.00 -9.67
N SER A 168 -13.63 8.42 -10.67
CA SER A 168 -14.28 7.72 -11.78
C SER A 168 -14.70 6.29 -11.40
N GLU A 169 -15.68 5.73 -12.09
CA GLU A 169 -16.06 4.32 -11.92
C GLU A 169 -14.92 3.38 -12.34
N GLU A 170 -14.10 3.76 -13.32
CA GLU A 170 -12.92 3.01 -13.75
C GLU A 170 -11.90 2.84 -12.63
N ALA A 171 -11.68 3.89 -11.82
CA ALA A 171 -10.71 3.88 -10.73
C ALA A 171 -11.12 2.98 -9.55
N LYS A 172 -12.42 2.69 -9.42
CA LYS A 172 -12.99 1.84 -8.37
C LYS A 172 -12.87 0.34 -8.68
N LYS A 173 -12.52 -0.04 -9.92
CA LYS A 173 -12.42 -1.45 -10.33
C LYS A 173 -11.19 -2.10 -9.70
N GLU A 174 -11.38 -3.27 -9.09
CA GLU A 174 -10.30 -4.09 -8.52
C GLU A 174 -9.25 -4.44 -9.60
N LEU A 175 -7.98 -4.51 -9.19
CA LEU A 175 -6.83 -4.73 -10.08
C LEU A 175 -6.14 -6.08 -9.81
N PHE A 176 -6.78 -6.93 -9.01
CA PHE A 176 -6.28 -8.27 -8.68
C PHE A 176 -6.26 -9.17 -9.92
N VAL A 177 -5.17 -9.93 -10.04
CA VAL A 177 -4.98 -10.94 -11.09
C VAL A 177 -4.48 -12.19 -10.37
N LYS A 178 -5.26 -13.28 -10.45
CA LYS A 178 -4.95 -14.55 -9.76
C LYS A 178 -3.63 -15.13 -10.27
N GLY A 179 -2.75 -15.52 -9.35
CA GLY A 179 -1.47 -16.14 -9.68
C GLY A 179 -0.49 -15.19 -10.38
N TYR A 180 -0.64 -13.89 -10.17
CA TYR A 180 0.29 -12.89 -10.71
C TYR A 180 1.69 -13.08 -10.10
N SER A 181 2.69 -13.27 -10.96
CA SER A 181 4.10 -13.25 -10.60
C SER A 181 4.73 -11.99 -11.20
N TYR A 182 5.62 -11.34 -10.43
CA TYR A 182 6.46 -10.25 -10.90
C TYR A 182 7.47 -10.73 -11.95
#